data_AF-A0A3D3KD66-F1
#
_entry.id   AF-A0A3D3KD66-F1
#
_cell.length_a   1.000
_cell.length_b   1.000
_cell.length_c   1.000
_cell.angle_alpha   90.00
_cell.angle_beta   90.00
_cell.angle_gamma   90.00
#
_symmetry.space_group_name_H-M   'P 1'
#
loop_
_entity.id
_entity.type
_entity.pdbx_description
1 polymer ?
#
loop_
_entity_poly.entity_id
_entity_poly.type
_entity_poly.pdbx_seq_one_letter_code
_entity_poly.pdbx_strand_id
1 'polypeptide(L)'
;MMTTPEQKPPKDTQSYVLTKSAIDSTTETKHIHQFNEHAIRHTISLSDIVGLTKFGLHLVRVEAGDETTTHHYHEESDEFIYILSGELSLRYSDEHYELSAGDFVGFPAHGAPHSMRNDSDSDATYLMGGSRPPIDITLYPDIKRKMYNIHGEKEYVDLENLGEV
;
A
#
# COMPACT_ATOMS: atom_id res chain seq x y z
N MET A 1 -11.87 30.37 -19.95
CA MET A 1 -10.97 29.59 -20.82
C MET A 1 -10.24 28.61 -19.92
N MET A 2 -10.56 27.31 -19.98
CA MET A 2 -9.81 26.29 -19.24
C MET A 2 -8.49 26.08 -19.98
N THR A 3 -7.38 26.47 -19.36
CA THR A 3 -6.05 26.20 -19.87
C THR A 3 -5.83 24.69 -19.86
N THR A 4 -5.62 24.09 -21.02
CA THR A 4 -5.15 22.72 -21.14
C THR A 4 -3.89 22.57 -20.28
N PRO A 5 -3.78 21.55 -19.41
CA PRO A 5 -2.55 21.32 -18.67
C PRO A 5 -1.40 21.18 -19.66
N GLU A 6 -0.34 21.98 -19.45
CA GLU A 6 0.86 21.96 -20.28
C GLU A 6 1.42 20.53 -20.26
N GLN A 7 1.44 19.87 -21.42
CA GLN A 7 2.02 18.53 -21.55
C GLN A 7 3.52 18.65 -21.24
N LYS A 8 3.94 18.12 -20.08
CA LYS A 8 5.36 17.95 -19.80
C LYS A 8 5.99 17.14 -20.95
N PRO A 9 7.17 17.54 -21.45
CA PRO A 9 7.84 16.78 -22.50
C PRO A 9 8.01 15.32 -22.04
N PRO A 10 7.80 14.34 -22.93
CA PRO A 10 7.96 12.94 -22.57
C PRO A 10 9.38 12.71 -22.05
N LYS A 11 9.50 12.10 -20.87
CA LYS A 11 10.83 11.73 -20.35
C LYS A 11 11.49 10.72 -21.32
N ASP A 12 12.82 10.74 -21.37
CA ASP A 12 13.61 9.70 -22.06
C ASP A 12 13.17 8.31 -21.58
N THR A 13 13.04 7.36 -22.51
CA THR A 13 12.68 5.96 -22.22
C THR A 13 13.57 5.33 -21.15
N GLN A 14 14.84 5.73 -21.07
CA GLN A 14 15.77 5.28 -20.03
C GLN A 14 15.28 5.61 -18.61
N SER A 15 14.54 6.71 -18.44
CA SER A 15 13.97 7.10 -17.14
C SER A 15 12.83 6.20 -16.65
N TYR A 16 12.30 5.33 -17.51
CA TYR A 16 11.27 4.34 -17.16
C TYR A 16 11.86 2.96 -16.84
N VAL A 17 13.18 2.81 -16.85
CA VAL A 17 13.86 1.54 -16.62
C VAL A 17 14.60 1.56 -15.28
N LEU A 18 14.16 0.72 -14.34
CA LEU A 18 14.88 0.45 -13.10
C LEU A 18 15.53 -0.92 -13.18
N THR A 19 16.86 -0.93 -13.27
CA THR A 19 17.63 -2.18 -13.19
C THR A 19 17.70 -2.67 -11.75
N LYS A 20 17.99 -3.96 -11.55
CA LYS A 20 18.23 -4.51 -10.20
C LYS A 20 19.27 -3.69 -9.44
N SER A 21 20.41 -3.38 -10.07
CA SER A 21 21.47 -2.57 -9.45
C SER A 21 20.98 -1.19 -9.01
N ALA A 22 20.16 -0.53 -9.83
CA ALA A 22 19.56 0.75 -9.46
C ALA A 22 18.61 0.61 -8.25
N ILE A 23 17.76 -0.41 -8.24
CA ILE A 23 16.84 -0.70 -7.12
C ILE A 23 17.62 -1.01 -5.84
N ASP A 24 18.61 -1.90 -5.91
CA ASP A 24 19.45 -2.29 -4.77
C ASP A 24 20.22 -1.09 -4.18
N SER A 25 20.55 -0.09 -5.01
CA SER A 25 21.22 1.15 -4.59
C SER A 25 20.26 2.24 -4.11
N THR A 26 18.95 2.02 -4.21
CA THR A 26 17.94 3.00 -3.81
C THR A 26 17.68 2.90 -2.31
N THR A 27 17.80 4.02 -1.60
CA THR A 27 17.47 4.09 -0.17
C THR A 27 15.98 3.85 0.05
N GLU A 28 15.66 2.89 0.92
CA GLU A 28 14.29 2.66 1.38
C GLU A 28 13.81 3.82 2.26
N THR A 29 12.53 4.16 2.13
CA THR A 29 11.86 5.10 3.05
C THR A 29 11.15 4.30 4.14
N LYS A 30 11.44 4.61 5.41
CA LYS A 30 10.70 4.06 6.55
C LYS A 30 9.33 4.75 6.65
N HIS A 31 8.26 3.97 6.58
CA HIS A 31 6.88 4.42 6.74
C HIS A 31 6.29 3.78 7.99
N ILE A 32 5.70 4.60 8.85
CA ILE A 32 4.89 4.16 9.99
C ILE A 32 3.45 4.51 9.65
N HIS A 33 2.54 3.54 9.76
CA HIS A 33 1.13 3.78 9.45
C HIS A 33 0.55 4.81 10.43
N GLN A 34 -0.22 5.79 9.92
CA GLN A 34 -0.70 6.92 10.73
C GLN A 34 -1.62 6.54 11.90
N PHE A 35 -2.16 5.31 11.90
CA PHE A 35 -3.05 4.80 12.95
C PHE A 35 -2.51 3.56 13.69
N ASN A 36 -1.28 3.12 13.41
CA ASN A 36 -0.67 1.96 14.06
C ASN A 36 0.85 2.14 14.10
N GLU A 37 1.40 2.36 15.29
CA GLU A 37 2.84 2.58 15.49
C GLU A 37 3.68 1.32 15.30
N HIS A 38 3.07 0.13 15.37
CA HIS A 38 3.70 -1.15 15.08
C HIS A 38 3.65 -1.51 13.59
N ALA A 39 2.84 -0.80 12.79
CA ALA A 39 2.81 -0.98 11.36
C ALA A 39 3.94 -0.19 10.70
N ILE A 40 5.10 -0.81 10.63
CA ILE A 40 6.34 -0.24 10.14
C ILE A 40 6.77 -1.00 8.88
N ARG A 41 7.00 -0.26 7.81
CA ARG A 41 7.50 -0.81 6.55
C ARG A 41 8.59 0.04 5.95
N HIS A 42 9.53 -0.60 5.28
CA HIS A 42 10.58 0.04 4.51
C HIS A 42 10.23 -0.08 3.02
N THR A 43 10.15 1.04 2.31
CA THR A 43 9.54 1.06 0.96
C THR A 43 10.40 1.77 -0.07
N ILE A 44 10.47 1.16 -1.25
CA ILE A 44 10.93 1.80 -2.49
C ILE A 44 9.72 1.90 -3.43
N SER A 45 9.25 3.12 -3.69
CA SER A 45 8.12 3.37 -4.61
C SER A 45 8.58 3.33 -6.07
N LEU A 46 8.68 2.12 -6.63
CA LEU A 46 9.10 1.88 -8.01
C LEU A 46 8.31 2.72 -9.01
N SER A 47 6.98 2.75 -8.87
CA SER A 47 6.08 3.53 -9.72
C SER A 47 6.40 5.03 -9.72
N ASP A 48 6.75 5.59 -8.56
CA ASP A 48 6.99 7.03 -8.42
C ASP A 48 8.32 7.44 -9.04
N ILE A 49 9.36 6.60 -8.89
CA ILE A 49 10.68 6.84 -9.48
C ILE A 49 10.56 6.96 -11.01
N VAL A 50 9.81 6.06 -11.64
CA VAL A 50 9.61 6.09 -13.10
C VAL A 50 8.50 7.06 -13.53
N GLY A 51 7.66 7.55 -12.61
CA GLY A 51 6.62 8.54 -12.87
C GLY A 51 5.28 7.98 -13.34
N LEU A 52 4.96 6.74 -12.97
CA LEU A 52 3.62 6.17 -13.15
C LEU A 52 2.63 6.79 -12.17
N THR A 53 1.47 7.18 -12.67
CA THR A 53 0.46 7.93 -11.89
C THR A 53 -0.85 7.19 -11.69
N LYS A 54 -1.10 6.11 -12.44
CA LYS A 54 -2.40 5.41 -12.44
C LYS A 54 -2.50 4.32 -11.38
N PHE A 55 -1.36 3.81 -10.91
CA PHE A 55 -1.26 2.83 -9.85
C PHE A 55 0.04 3.04 -9.08
N GLY A 56 0.05 2.59 -7.82
CA GLY A 56 1.26 2.43 -7.03
C GLY A 56 1.85 1.05 -7.26
N LEU A 57 3.18 0.96 -7.31
CA LEU A 57 3.90 -0.29 -7.18
C LEU A 57 5.13 -0.04 -6.31
N HIS A 58 5.23 -0.83 -5.25
CA HIS A 58 6.17 -0.65 -4.17
C HIS A 58 6.91 -1.95 -3.92
N LEU A 59 8.23 -1.88 -3.78
CA LEU A 59 9.01 -2.93 -3.14
C LEU A 59 9.02 -2.64 -1.65
N VAL A 60 8.52 -3.57 -0.85
CA VAL A 60 8.31 -3.37 0.58
C VAL A 60 9.04 -4.44 1.36
N ARG A 61 9.80 -4.01 2.37
CA ARG A 61 10.43 -4.86 3.38
C ARG A 61 9.82 -4.58 4.75
N VAL A 62 9.60 -5.63 5.52
CA VAL A 62 9.01 -5.58 6.87
C VAL A 62 9.91 -6.41 7.79
N GLU A 63 10.35 -5.78 8.88
CA GLU A 63 11.26 -6.41 9.84
C GLU A 63 10.51 -7.42 10.71
N ALA A 64 11.26 -8.35 11.30
CA ALA A 64 10.71 -9.31 12.25
C ALA A 64 9.96 -8.60 13.40
N GLY A 65 8.71 -8.99 13.62
CA GLY A 65 7.83 -8.44 14.66
C GLY A 65 6.97 -7.25 14.23
N ASP A 66 7.25 -6.63 13.08
CA ASP A 66 6.48 -5.47 12.59
C ASP A 66 5.23 -5.88 11.80
N GLU A 67 4.25 -4.97 11.75
CA GLU A 67 3.04 -5.09 10.96
C GLU A 67 3.14 -4.28 9.65
N THR A 68 2.33 -4.62 8.65
CA THR A 68 2.40 -3.96 7.33
C THR A 68 1.50 -2.73 7.20
N THR A 69 0.40 -2.72 7.94
CA THR A 69 -0.66 -1.71 7.88
C THR A 69 -1.60 -1.84 9.08
N THR A 70 -2.45 -0.82 9.32
CA THR A 70 -3.65 -1.03 10.16
C THR A 70 -4.67 -1.83 9.37
N HIS A 71 -5.38 -2.77 10.02
CA HIS A 71 -6.39 -3.57 9.35
C HIS A 71 -7.44 -2.72 8.65
N HIS A 72 -7.56 -2.90 7.33
CA HIS A 72 -8.34 -2.01 6.49
C HIS A 72 -8.83 -2.65 5.20
N TYR A 73 -9.79 -2.00 4.55
CA TYR A 73 -10.11 -2.23 3.14
C TYR A 73 -10.36 -0.91 2.43
N HIS A 74 -10.26 -0.96 1.11
CA HIS A 74 -10.50 0.15 0.19
C HIS A 74 -11.87 0.00 -0.48
N GLU A 75 -12.61 1.10 -0.65
CA GLU A 75 -13.85 1.11 -1.41
C GLU A 75 -13.60 1.33 -2.91
N GLU A 76 -12.58 2.10 -3.32
CA GLU A 76 -12.36 2.44 -4.73
C GLU A 76 -11.02 1.92 -5.30
N SER A 77 -10.10 1.51 -4.43
CA SER A 77 -8.81 0.95 -4.85
C SER A 77 -8.82 -0.57 -4.82
N ASP A 78 -8.45 -1.20 -5.94
CA ASP A 78 -7.93 -2.57 -5.89
C ASP A 78 -6.50 -2.51 -5.33
N GLU A 79 -6.14 -3.50 -4.51
CA GLU A 79 -4.79 -3.70 -4.00
C GLU A 79 -4.36 -5.17 -4.21
N PHE A 80 -3.07 -5.40 -4.29
CA PHE A 80 -2.50 -6.74 -4.34
C PHE A 80 -1.13 -6.78 -3.69
N ILE A 81 -0.73 -8.00 -3.34
CA ILE A 81 0.64 -8.31 -2.93
C ILE A 81 1.21 -9.52 -3.65
N TYR A 82 2.53 -9.58 -3.74
CA TYR A 82 3.28 -10.74 -4.19
C TYR A 82 4.54 -10.93 -3.33
N ILE A 83 4.64 -12.05 -2.61
CA ILE A 83 5.76 -12.29 -1.70
C ILE A 83 7.02 -12.66 -2.49
N LEU A 84 8.12 -11.97 -2.23
CA LEU A 84 9.41 -12.21 -2.89
C LEU A 84 10.35 -13.07 -2.02
N SER A 85 10.34 -12.84 -0.71
CA SER A 85 11.15 -13.59 0.26
C SER A 85 10.59 -13.46 1.68
N GLY A 86 10.93 -14.40 2.55
CA GLY A 86 10.43 -14.44 3.93
C GLY A 86 8.99 -14.93 4.02
N GLU A 87 8.42 -14.79 5.21
CA GLU A 87 7.06 -15.24 5.54
C GLU A 87 6.27 -14.10 6.17
N LEU A 88 4.97 -14.04 5.87
CA LEU A 88 4.03 -13.08 6.47
C LEU A 88 2.74 -13.78 6.85
N SER A 89 2.24 -13.49 8.05
CA SER A 89 0.93 -13.96 8.51
C SER A 89 -0.13 -12.93 8.12
N LEU A 90 -1.01 -13.30 7.20
CA LEU A 90 -2.12 -12.49 6.72
C LEU A 90 -3.38 -12.76 7.56
N ARG A 91 -3.99 -11.69 8.06
CA ARG A 91 -5.39 -11.69 8.52
C ARG A 91 -6.27 -11.10 7.41
N TYR A 92 -7.21 -11.86 6.89
CA TYR A 92 -8.16 -11.44 5.86
C TYR A 92 -9.59 -11.71 6.35
N SER A 93 -10.28 -10.64 6.76
CA SER A 93 -11.48 -10.73 7.60
C SER A 93 -11.19 -11.54 8.87
N ASP A 94 -11.92 -12.63 9.10
CA ASP A 94 -11.77 -13.51 10.26
C ASP A 94 -10.81 -14.69 9.98
N GLU A 95 -10.31 -14.79 8.75
CA GLU A 95 -9.45 -15.89 8.31
C GLU A 95 -7.96 -15.51 8.38
N HIS A 96 -7.12 -16.52 8.60
CA HIS A 96 -5.68 -16.38 8.73
C HIS A 96 -4.94 -17.28 7.73
N TYR A 97 -3.91 -16.73 7.10
CA TYR A 97 -3.09 -17.42 6.10
C TYR A 97 -1.61 -17.14 6.34
N GLU A 98 -0.79 -18.18 6.26
CA GLU A 98 0.66 -18.00 6.17
C GLU A 98 1.05 -17.85 4.70
N LEU A 99 1.76 -16.76 4.38
CA LEU A 99 2.22 -16.45 3.04
C LEU A 99 3.73 -16.60 2.96
N SER A 100 4.20 -17.13 1.83
CA SER A 100 5.60 -17.41 1.55
C SER A 100 5.99 -16.99 0.14
N ALA A 101 7.28 -17.02 -0.17
CA ALA A 101 7.79 -16.59 -1.48
C ALA A 101 7.07 -17.27 -2.65
N GLY A 102 6.52 -16.45 -3.55
CA GLY A 102 5.75 -16.89 -4.71
C GLY A 102 4.23 -16.76 -4.55
N ASP A 103 3.74 -16.56 -3.32
CA ASP A 103 2.32 -16.37 -3.07
C ASP A 103 1.83 -15.00 -3.52
N PHE A 104 0.60 -14.97 -4.04
CA PHE A 104 -0.11 -13.78 -4.50
C PHE A 104 -1.42 -13.66 -3.75
N VAL A 105 -1.76 -12.43 -3.34
CA VAL A 105 -3.08 -12.13 -2.76
C VAL A 105 -3.63 -10.87 -3.39
N GLY A 106 -4.91 -10.92 -3.77
CA GLY A 106 -5.66 -9.77 -4.26
C GLY A 106 -6.69 -9.29 -3.24
N PHE A 107 -6.81 -7.98 -3.13
CA PHE A 107 -7.78 -7.28 -2.29
C PHE A 107 -8.63 -6.40 -3.21
N PRO A 108 -9.77 -6.92 -3.70
CA PRO A 108 -10.63 -6.13 -4.58
C PRO A 108 -11.24 -4.95 -3.82
N ALA A 109 -11.51 -3.87 -4.54
CA ALA A 109 -12.31 -2.74 -4.05
C ALA A 109 -13.66 -3.23 -3.48
N HIS A 110 -14.10 -2.65 -2.36
CA HIS A 110 -15.23 -3.13 -1.54
C HIS A 110 -15.09 -4.57 -1.02
N GLY A 111 -13.86 -5.10 -1.02
CA GLY A 111 -13.53 -6.41 -0.48
C GLY A 111 -13.49 -6.45 1.05
N ALA A 112 -12.97 -7.55 1.58
CA ALA A 112 -12.81 -7.74 3.01
C ALA A 112 -11.57 -7.00 3.55
N PRO A 113 -11.58 -6.64 4.85
CA PRO A 113 -10.45 -5.99 5.48
C PRO A 113 -9.28 -6.94 5.63
N HIS A 114 -8.06 -6.41 5.53
CA HIS A 114 -6.85 -7.18 5.59
C HIS A 114 -5.70 -6.44 6.27
N SER A 115 -4.77 -7.21 6.83
CA SER A 115 -3.51 -6.75 7.43
C SER A 115 -2.55 -7.92 7.50
N MET A 116 -1.25 -7.65 7.48
CA MET A 116 -0.24 -8.69 7.67
C MET A 116 0.73 -8.32 8.78
N ARG A 117 1.35 -9.34 9.36
CA ARG A 117 2.44 -9.22 10.33
C ARG A 117 3.57 -10.16 9.97
N ASN A 118 4.80 -9.74 10.24
CA ASN A 118 5.95 -10.63 10.17
C ASN A 118 6.19 -11.27 11.54
N ASP A 119 5.64 -12.47 11.75
CA ASP A 119 5.84 -13.23 12.99
C ASP A 119 7.09 -14.13 12.97
N SER A 120 7.88 -14.06 11.89
CA SER A 120 9.13 -14.81 11.75
C SER A 120 10.32 -14.10 12.43
N ASP A 121 11.49 -14.72 12.38
CA ASP A 121 12.75 -14.19 12.94
C ASP A 121 13.63 -13.48 11.90
N SER A 122 13.11 -13.27 10.68
CA SER A 122 13.83 -12.64 9.57
C SER A 122 12.93 -11.69 8.78
N ASP A 123 13.53 -10.79 8.00
CA ASP A 123 12.77 -9.84 7.21
C ASP A 123 12.00 -10.52 6.07
N ALA A 124 10.78 -10.02 5.83
CA ALA A 124 9.99 -10.38 4.66
C ALA A 124 10.03 -9.26 3.62
N THR A 125 10.11 -9.62 2.34
CA THR A 125 10.06 -8.68 1.21
C THR A 125 8.95 -9.06 0.25
N TYR A 126 8.15 -8.09 -0.19
CA TYR A 126 7.03 -8.30 -1.10
C TYR A 126 6.83 -7.10 -2.03
N LEU A 127 6.16 -7.34 -3.15
CA LEU A 127 5.58 -6.27 -3.96
C LEU A 127 4.21 -5.93 -3.40
N MET A 128 3.92 -4.64 -3.28
CA MET A 128 2.61 -4.10 -2.94
C MET A 128 2.19 -3.14 -4.04
N GLY A 129 1.00 -3.33 -4.61
CA GLY A 129 0.50 -2.45 -5.65
C GLY A 129 -0.99 -2.26 -5.56
N GLY A 130 -1.48 -1.17 -6.14
CA GLY A 130 -2.91 -0.86 -6.14
C GLY A 130 -3.22 0.33 -7.03
N SER A 131 -4.49 0.50 -7.40
CA SER A 131 -4.90 1.64 -8.22
C SER A 131 -4.76 2.97 -7.47
N ARG A 132 -4.71 4.09 -8.21
CA ARG A 132 -4.70 5.45 -7.64
C ARG A 132 -5.94 6.20 -8.09
N PRO A 133 -7.13 5.83 -7.61
CA PRO A 133 -8.33 6.56 -7.95
C PRO A 133 -8.23 8.01 -7.41
N PRO A 134 -8.85 9.00 -8.08
CA PRO A 134 -8.83 10.38 -7.60
C PRO A 134 -9.49 10.55 -6.22
N ILE A 135 -10.43 9.66 -5.89
CA ILE A 135 -11.11 9.60 -4.59
C ILE A 135 -11.05 8.15 -4.12
N ASP A 136 -10.74 7.94 -2.85
CA ASP A 136 -10.84 6.64 -2.21
C ASP A 136 -11.35 6.76 -0.78
N ILE A 137 -11.98 5.70 -0.31
CA ILE A 137 -12.48 5.58 1.05
C ILE A 137 -11.85 4.33 1.65
N THR A 138 -11.05 4.53 2.70
CA THR A 138 -10.42 3.44 3.44
C THR A 138 -11.11 3.29 4.78
N LEU A 139 -11.57 2.09 5.10
CA LEU A 139 -12.18 1.79 6.38
C LEU A 139 -11.22 0.98 7.24
N TYR A 140 -11.21 1.27 8.53
CA TYR A 140 -10.42 0.59 9.54
C TYR A 140 -11.37 0.03 10.61
N PRO A 141 -11.89 -1.20 10.43
CA PRO A 141 -12.94 -1.75 11.29
C PRO A 141 -12.55 -1.83 12.77
N ASP A 142 -11.35 -2.34 13.07
CA ASP A 142 -10.89 -2.58 14.44
C ASP A 142 -10.83 -1.30 15.28
N ILE A 143 -10.42 -0.19 14.66
CA ILE A 143 -10.33 1.11 15.33
C ILE A 143 -11.53 2.01 15.05
N LYS A 144 -12.56 1.48 14.38
CA LYS A 144 -13.81 2.19 14.05
C LYS A 144 -13.56 3.55 13.39
N ARG A 145 -12.74 3.57 12.34
CA ARG A 145 -12.45 4.79 11.56
C ARG A 145 -12.75 4.62 10.08
N LYS A 146 -13.04 5.74 9.44
CA LYS A 146 -13.07 5.89 7.98
C LYS A 146 -12.16 7.05 7.58
N MET A 147 -11.36 6.85 6.54
CA MET A 147 -10.48 7.86 5.95
C MET A 147 -10.92 8.11 4.51
N TYR A 148 -10.97 9.38 4.14
CA TYR A 148 -11.21 9.85 2.79
C TYR A 148 -9.89 10.35 2.22
N ASN A 149 -9.55 9.90 1.02
CA ASN A 149 -8.46 10.45 0.24
C ASN A 149 -9.06 11.13 -0.99
N ILE A 150 -9.03 12.46 -1.05
CA ILE A 150 -9.61 13.24 -2.13
C ILE A 150 -8.48 14.00 -2.81
N HIS A 151 -8.10 13.58 -4.01
CA HIS A 151 -7.01 14.17 -4.79
C HIS A 151 -5.66 14.24 -4.05
N GLY A 152 -5.39 13.28 -3.15
CA GLY A 152 -4.18 13.23 -2.34
C GLY A 152 -4.32 13.86 -0.96
N GLU A 153 -5.38 14.62 -0.70
CA GLU A 153 -5.69 15.17 0.61
C GLU A 153 -6.41 14.13 1.46
N LYS A 154 -5.88 13.85 2.65
CA LYS A 154 -6.39 12.81 3.55
C LYS A 154 -7.08 13.41 4.77
N GLU A 155 -8.32 13.03 4.98
CA GLU A 155 -9.11 13.36 6.17
C GLU A 155 -9.69 12.07 6.75
N TYR A 156 -9.93 12.01 8.06
CA TYR A 156 -10.55 10.85 8.68
C TYR A 156 -11.61 11.26 9.71
N VAL A 157 -12.51 10.32 9.98
CA VAL A 157 -13.59 10.46 10.95
C VAL A 157 -13.71 9.16 11.75
N ASP A 158 -13.88 9.27 13.07
CA ASP A 158 -14.30 8.13 13.90
C ASP A 158 -15.77 7.81 13.59
N LEU A 159 -16.09 6.53 13.42
CA LEU A 159 -17.42 6.10 12.97
C LEU A 159 -18.54 6.54 13.92
N GLU A 160 -18.26 6.73 15.20
CA GLU A 160 -19.22 7.25 16.18
C GLU A 160 -19.68 8.69 15.91
N ASN A 161 -18.89 9.46 15.14
CA ASN A 161 -19.19 10.84 14.77
C ASN A 161 -19.96 10.92 13.44
N LEU A 162 -20.22 9.79 12.77
CA LEU A 162 -21.03 9.74 11.56
C LEU A 162 -22.52 9.70 11.93
N GLY A 163 -23.29 10.64 11.40
CA GLY A 163 -24.75 10.60 11.46
C GLY A 163 -25.34 9.73 10.36
N GLU A 164 -26.55 9.22 10.60
CA GLU A 164 -27.39 8.61 9.57
C GLU A 164 -28.22 9.69 8.86
N VAL A 165 -28.51 9.47 7.57
CA VAL A 165 -29.37 10.33 6.73
C VAL A 165 -30.67 9.62 6.43
#